data_AF-A0A6P9AU90-F1
#
_entry.id   AF-A0A6P9AU90-F1
#
_cell.length_a   1.000
_cell.length_b   1.000
_cell.length_c   1.000
_cell.angle_alpha   90.00
_cell.angle_beta   90.00
_cell.angle_gamma   90.00
#
_symmetry.space_group_name_H-M   'P 1'
#
loop_
_entity.id
_entity.type
_entity.pdbx_description
1 polymer ?
#
loop_
_entity_poly.entity_id
_entity_poly.type
_entity_poly.pdbx_seq_one_letter_code
_entity_poly.pdbx_strand_id
1 'polypeptide(L)'
;YEEALKDGKKALCFLGNNSCINYKQIGLAFVLCASEVLHNMAAAHCRLGSWHEAREALEEAAGQMPQRRTAIALKQVEGHLFLEPQTVPPGKIFRPPLQAGELKEKDYLGQSKIISSAFEEGSSVDASHQMPQ
;
A
#
# COMPACT_ATOMS: atom_id res chain seq x y z
N TYR A 1 -15.60 16.13 -14.46
CA TYR A 1 -14.19 16.55 -14.42
C TYR A 1 -13.85 17.33 -13.16
N GLU A 2 -14.69 18.24 -12.67
CA GLU A 2 -14.47 18.99 -11.42
C GLU A 2 -14.15 18.09 -10.21
N GLU A 3 -14.84 16.95 -10.05
CA GLU A 3 -14.55 15.97 -8.99
C GLU A 3 -13.13 15.40 -9.09
N ALA A 4 -12.65 15.12 -10.30
CA ALA A 4 -11.28 14.66 -10.51
C ALA A 4 -10.24 15.74 -10.17
N LEU A 5 -10.55 17.03 -10.39
CA LEU A 5 -9.72 18.14 -9.91
C LEU A 5 -9.74 18.25 -8.38
N LYS A 6 -10.90 18.06 -7.74
CA LYS A 6 -11.04 18.05 -6.28
C LYS A 6 -10.23 16.92 -5.65
N ASP A 7 -10.27 15.73 -6.23
CA ASP A 7 -9.51 14.57 -5.74
C ASP A 7 -8.02 14.65 -6.08
N GLY A 8 -7.64 15.24 -7.22
CA GLY A 8 -6.26 15.60 -7.54
C GLY A 8 -5.66 16.56 -6.49
N LYS A 9 -6.39 17.62 -6.12
CA LYS A 9 -5.99 18.52 -5.03
C LYS A 9 -5.81 17.80 -3.70
N LYS A 10 -6.73 16.90 -3.32
CA LYS A 10 -6.55 16.06 -2.11
C LYS A 10 -5.29 15.17 -2.20
N ALA A 11 -5.03 14.57 -3.35
CA ALA A 11 -3.85 13.73 -3.55
C ALA A 11 -2.54 14.53 -3.41
N LEU A 12 -2.49 15.77 -3.91
CA LEU A 12 -1.37 16.69 -3.66
C LEU A 12 -1.25 17.05 -2.16
N CYS A 13 -2.36 17.31 -1.46
CA CYS A 13 -2.32 17.53 -0.01
C CYS A 13 -1.79 16.31 0.76
N PHE A 14 -2.11 15.08 0.35
CA PHE A 14 -1.59 13.85 0.97
C PHE A 14 -0.13 13.55 0.60
N LEU A 15 0.35 14.00 -0.55
CA LEU A 15 1.79 14.02 -0.89
C LEU A 15 2.55 15.02 0.00
N GLY A 16 1.94 16.17 0.31
CA GLY A 16 2.55 17.23 1.10
C GLY A 16 3.81 17.76 0.42
N ASN A 17 4.93 17.79 1.15
CA ASN A 17 6.23 18.21 0.59
C ASN A 17 6.98 17.08 -0.14
N ASN A 18 6.40 15.88 -0.28
CA ASN A 18 7.05 14.74 -0.93
C ASN A 18 6.76 14.74 -2.43
N SER A 19 7.81 14.74 -3.26
CA SER A 19 7.64 14.65 -4.72
C SER A 19 6.97 13.34 -5.17
N CYS A 20 7.13 12.25 -4.41
CA CYS A 20 6.48 10.96 -4.67
C CYS A 20 6.22 10.15 -3.38
N ILE A 21 5.19 9.29 -3.39
CA ILE A 21 4.93 8.24 -2.39
C ILE A 21 5.16 6.86 -3.02
N ASN A 22 6.01 6.06 -2.40
CA ASN A 22 6.25 4.66 -2.77
C ASN A 22 5.29 3.73 -2.01
N TYR A 23 4.32 3.15 -2.71
CA TYR A 23 3.31 2.28 -2.11
C TYR A 23 3.78 0.82 -1.91
N LYS A 24 4.99 0.45 -2.39
CA LYS A 24 5.52 -0.93 -2.26
C LYS A 24 5.56 -1.41 -0.80
N GLN A 25 5.83 -0.49 0.13
CA GLN A 25 5.91 -0.76 1.57
C GLN A 25 4.59 -1.28 2.18
N ILE A 26 3.44 -0.88 1.63
CA ILE A 26 2.11 -1.38 2.02
C ILE A 26 1.51 -2.33 0.98
N GLY A 27 2.36 -2.92 0.11
CA GLY A 27 1.97 -4.03 -0.75
C GLY A 27 1.45 -3.68 -2.15
N LEU A 28 1.37 -2.41 -2.54
CA LEU A 28 1.03 -2.02 -3.92
C LEU A 28 2.32 -1.68 -4.68
N ALA A 29 2.60 -2.43 -5.75
CA ALA A 29 3.82 -2.28 -6.56
C ALA A 29 3.78 -1.07 -7.53
N PHE A 30 3.55 0.13 -6.97
CA PHE A 30 3.38 1.41 -7.66
C PHE A 30 4.07 2.54 -6.86
N VAL A 31 4.43 3.63 -7.55
CA VAL A 31 4.93 4.88 -6.96
C VAL A 31 4.11 5.99 -7.58
N LEU A 32 3.45 6.80 -6.75
CA LEU A 32 2.70 7.98 -7.22
C LEU A 32 3.58 9.21 -7.06
N CYS A 33 3.76 10.00 -8.12
CA CYS A 33 4.49 11.27 -8.06
C CYS A 33 3.56 12.48 -8.27
N ALA A 34 3.88 13.60 -7.62
CA ALA A 34 3.13 14.85 -7.72
C ALA A 34 3.00 15.33 -9.17
N SER A 35 4.04 15.18 -9.99
CA SER A 35 4.04 15.51 -11.42
C SER A 35 3.06 14.66 -12.25
N GLU A 36 2.72 13.44 -11.80
CA GLU A 36 1.71 12.59 -12.46
C GLU A 36 0.28 12.99 -12.04
N VAL A 37 0.09 13.40 -10.79
CA VAL A 37 -1.18 13.99 -10.32
C VAL A 37 -1.47 15.31 -11.03
N LEU A 38 -0.46 16.18 -11.15
CA LEU A 38 -0.55 17.46 -11.86
C LEU A 38 -0.83 17.27 -13.36
N HIS A 39 -0.20 16.30 -14.03
CA HIS A 39 -0.55 15.92 -15.41
C HIS A 39 -2.03 15.50 -15.54
N ASN A 40 -2.55 14.73 -14.57
CA ASN A 40 -3.94 14.30 -14.58
C ASN A 40 -4.91 15.45 -14.33
N MET A 41 -4.54 16.41 -13.49
CA MET A 41 -5.28 17.65 -13.30
C MET A 41 -5.27 18.51 -14.57
N ALA A 42 -4.12 18.65 -15.24
CA ALA A 42 -4.02 19.33 -16.54
C ALA A 42 -4.94 18.68 -17.59
N ALA A 43 -4.96 17.35 -17.69
CA ALA A 43 -5.86 16.63 -18.58
C ALA A 43 -7.35 16.91 -18.27
N ALA A 44 -7.73 16.97 -16.98
CA ALA A 44 -9.09 17.33 -16.59
C ALA A 44 -9.43 18.81 -16.89
N HIS A 45 -8.47 19.73 -16.73
CA HIS A 45 -8.63 21.14 -17.14
C HIS A 45 -8.81 21.29 -18.66
N CYS A 46 -8.05 20.56 -19.48
CA CYS A 46 -8.27 20.52 -20.93
C CYS A 46 -9.71 20.11 -21.29
N ARG A 47 -10.26 19.08 -20.63
CA ARG A 47 -11.65 18.62 -20.87
C ARG A 47 -12.72 19.61 -20.40
N LEU A 48 -12.36 20.62 -19.62
CA LEU A 48 -13.22 21.74 -19.21
C LEU A 48 -13.02 23.00 -20.08
N GLY A 49 -12.04 23.01 -21.00
CA GLY A 49 -11.67 24.20 -21.77
C GLY A 49 -10.77 25.19 -21.01
N SER A 50 -10.36 24.86 -19.78
CA SER A 50 -9.45 25.63 -18.93
C SER A 50 -7.99 25.47 -19.38
N TRP A 51 -7.64 25.99 -20.56
CA TRP A 51 -6.31 25.81 -21.16
C TRP A 51 -5.18 26.51 -20.39
N HIS A 52 -5.49 27.61 -19.68
CA HIS A 52 -4.50 28.33 -18.88
C HIS A 52 -4.11 27.52 -17.64
N GLU A 53 -5.09 27.05 -16.89
CA GLU A 53 -4.92 26.24 -15.69
C GLU A 53 -4.32 24.86 -16.02
N ALA A 54 -4.62 24.31 -17.21
CA ALA A 54 -3.95 23.12 -17.74
C ALA A 54 -2.45 23.36 -17.97
N ARG A 55 -2.06 24.55 -18.43
CA ARG A 55 -0.64 24.92 -18.61
C ARG A 55 0.05 25.11 -17.26
N GLU A 56 -0.54 25.88 -16.35
CA GLU A 56 0.02 26.13 -15.01
C GLU A 56 0.30 24.81 -14.26
N ALA A 57 -0.65 23.86 -14.30
CA ALA A 57 -0.46 22.54 -13.69
C ALA A 57 0.71 21.76 -14.31
N LEU A 58 0.96 21.88 -15.63
CA LEU A 58 2.11 21.24 -16.28
C LEU A 58 3.44 21.98 -16.01
N GLU A 59 3.42 23.30 -15.86
CA GLU A 59 4.59 24.08 -15.46
C GLU A 59 5.00 23.74 -14.02
N GLU A 60 4.03 23.61 -13.10
CA GLU A 60 4.27 23.08 -11.75
C GLU A 60 4.81 21.65 -11.81
N ALA A 61 4.25 20.77 -12.64
CA ALA A 61 4.73 19.40 -12.82
C ALA A 61 6.18 19.35 -13.33
N ALA A 62 6.56 20.28 -14.21
CA ALA A 62 7.93 20.42 -14.72
C ALA A 62 8.89 20.91 -13.62
N GLY A 63 8.45 21.83 -12.76
CA GLY A 63 9.21 22.28 -11.58
C GLY A 63 9.42 21.18 -10.54
N GLN A 64 8.41 20.33 -10.31
CA GLN A 64 8.50 19.20 -9.36
C GLN A 64 9.44 18.09 -9.85
N MET A 65 9.35 17.70 -11.12
CA MET A 65 10.23 16.70 -11.71
C MET A 65 10.31 16.88 -13.23
N PRO A 66 11.37 17.52 -13.77
CA PRO A 66 11.56 17.73 -15.19
C PRO A 66 11.58 16.42 -15.99
N GLN A 67 10.63 16.24 -16.89
CA GLN A 67 10.47 15.01 -17.66
C GLN A 67 10.11 15.32 -19.12
N ARG A 68 10.63 14.51 -20.05
CA ARG A 68 10.35 14.63 -21.49
C ARG A 68 8.83 14.57 -21.79
N ARG A 69 8.07 13.77 -21.03
CA ARG A 69 6.61 13.67 -21.14
C ARG A 69 5.91 15.01 -20.81
N THR A 70 6.34 15.74 -19.78
CA THR A 70 5.77 17.04 -19.42
C THR A 70 6.01 18.09 -20.52
N ALA A 71 7.20 18.12 -21.12
CA ALA A 71 7.51 19.02 -22.24
C ALA A 71 6.71 18.71 -23.52
N ILE A 72 6.31 17.46 -23.73
CA ILE A 72 5.40 17.07 -24.83
C ILE A 72 3.97 17.52 -24.50
N ALA A 73 3.50 17.28 -23.27
CA ALA A 73 2.18 17.69 -22.81
C ALA A 73 1.99 19.21 -22.88
N LEU A 74 3.00 20.01 -22.53
CA LEU A 74 2.95 21.47 -22.65
C LEU A 74 2.68 21.91 -24.10
N LYS A 75 3.41 21.34 -25.07
CA LYS A 75 3.18 21.61 -26.50
C LYS A 75 1.80 21.18 -26.99
N GLN A 76 1.25 20.11 -26.42
CA GLN A 76 -0.13 19.69 -26.72
C GLN A 76 -1.14 20.71 -26.19
N VAL A 77 -0.98 21.19 -24.95
CA VAL A 77 -1.83 22.23 -24.35
C VAL A 77 -1.72 23.56 -25.11
N GLU A 78 -0.53 23.97 -25.55
CA GLU A 78 -0.33 25.14 -26.42
C GLU A 78 -1.09 25.04 -27.74
N GLY A 79 -1.20 23.82 -28.31
CA GLY A 79 -2.01 23.54 -29.51
C GLY A 79 -3.49 23.25 -29.25
N HIS A 80 -3.98 23.46 -28.02
CA HIS A 80 -5.33 23.08 -27.58
C HIS A 80 -5.70 21.61 -27.87
N LEU A 81 -4.72 20.70 -27.78
CA LEU A 81 -4.91 19.26 -27.91
C LEU A 81 -5.20 18.66 -26.54
N PHE A 82 -6.20 17.77 -26.47
CA PHE A 82 -6.51 17.05 -25.24
C PHE A 82 -5.37 16.11 -24.82
N LEU A 83 -5.08 16.11 -23.53
CA LEU A 83 -4.18 15.14 -22.90
C LEU A 83 -4.94 13.88 -22.50
N GLU A 84 -4.26 12.75 -22.57
CA GLU A 84 -4.71 11.51 -21.93
C GLU A 84 -4.18 11.43 -20.48
N PRO A 85 -5.04 11.13 -19.49
CA PRO A 85 -4.61 10.93 -18.10
C PRO A 85 -3.71 9.71 -17.93
N GLN A 86 -2.76 9.82 -17.02
CA GLN A 86 -1.93 8.70 -16.55
C GLN A 86 -2.73 7.86 -15.56
N THR A 87 -2.83 6.56 -15.82
CA THR A 87 -3.57 5.59 -14.99
C THR A 87 -2.62 4.61 -14.32
N VAL A 88 -3.02 4.09 -13.16
CA VAL A 88 -2.34 2.96 -12.54
C VAL A 88 -2.45 1.75 -13.49
N PRO A 89 -1.35 1.08 -13.86
CA PRO A 89 -1.41 -0.04 -14.81
C PRO A 89 -2.34 -1.17 -14.36
N PRO A 90 -3.11 -1.80 -15.27
CA PRO A 90 -3.96 -2.94 -14.94
C PRO A 90 -3.23 -4.06 -14.18
N GLY A 91 -3.93 -4.72 -13.25
CA GLY A 91 -3.37 -5.79 -12.42
C GLY A 91 -2.46 -5.33 -11.26
N LYS A 92 -2.22 -4.02 -11.11
CA LYS A 92 -1.61 -3.43 -9.91
C LYS A 92 -2.67 -3.34 -8.80
N ILE A 93 -2.53 -4.19 -7.80
CA ILE A 93 -3.37 -4.24 -6.60
C ILE A 93 -2.49 -4.25 -5.35
N PHE A 94 -3.04 -3.85 -4.21
CA PHE A 94 -2.44 -4.12 -2.91
C PHE A 94 -2.37 -5.63 -2.68
N ARG A 95 -1.22 -6.13 -2.25
CA ARG A 95 -1.00 -7.53 -1.87
C ARG A 95 -0.42 -7.57 -0.45
N PRO A 96 -0.84 -8.50 0.42
CA PRO A 96 -0.16 -8.71 1.69
C PRO A 96 1.34 -8.90 1.49
N PRO A 97 2.20 -8.41 2.41
CA PRO A 97 3.63 -8.66 2.32
C PRO A 97 3.91 -10.16 2.32
N LEU A 98 4.84 -10.61 1.47
CA LEU A 98 5.23 -12.03 1.37
C LEU A 98 5.75 -12.61 2.69
N GLN A 99 6.10 -11.76 3.66
CA GLN A 99 6.38 -12.12 5.05
C GLN A 99 5.11 -12.39 5.87
N ALA A 100 4.05 -12.93 5.26
CA ALA A 100 3.03 -13.68 5.98
C ALA A 100 3.68 -14.98 6.53
N GLY A 101 4.45 -14.85 7.60
CA GLY A 101 5.30 -15.89 8.21
C GLY A 101 4.55 -17.06 8.83
N GLU A 102 3.26 -17.20 8.53
CA GLU A 102 2.31 -18.18 9.07
C GLU A 102 1.72 -19.09 7.98
N LEU A 103 2.23 -19.03 6.75
CA LEU A 103 2.01 -20.06 5.73
C LEU A 103 2.98 -21.25 5.85
N LYS A 104 3.86 -21.24 6.85
CA LYS A 104 4.55 -22.47 7.28
C LYS A 104 3.56 -23.31 8.06
N GLU A 105 3.48 -24.59 7.71
CA GLU A 105 2.76 -25.60 8.48
C GLU A 105 3.30 -25.60 9.92
N LYS A 106 2.54 -24.98 10.83
CA LYS A 106 2.81 -24.96 12.26
C LYS A 106 2.01 -26.09 12.88
N ASP A 107 2.66 -26.97 13.63
CA ASP A 107 1.96 -27.87 14.52
C ASP A 107 1.42 -27.06 15.72
N TYR A 108 0.15 -26.68 15.62
CA TYR A 108 -0.55 -25.92 16.66
C TYR A 108 -1.04 -26.80 17.83
N LEU A 109 -0.92 -28.13 17.75
CA LEU A 109 -1.54 -29.05 18.71
C LEU A 109 -0.82 -29.06 20.06
N GLY A 110 0.50 -28.81 20.04
CA GLY A 110 1.36 -28.87 21.22
C GLY A 110 1.56 -30.28 21.76
N GLN A 111 2.61 -30.49 22.57
CA GLN A 111 2.76 -31.76 23.27
C GLN A 111 1.77 -31.83 24.43
N SER A 112 0.77 -32.72 24.31
CA SER A 112 -0.22 -32.98 25.37
C SER A 112 0.48 -33.43 26.66
N LYS A 113 0.51 -32.55 27.66
CA LYS A 113 1.05 -32.86 28.98
C LYS A 113 -0.07 -33.39 29.86
N ILE A 114 -0.24 -34.70 29.86
CA ILE A 114 -1.19 -35.40 30.74
C ILE A 114 -0.73 -35.21 32.19
N ILE A 115 -1.51 -34.44 32.97
CA ILE A 115 -1.35 -34.35 34.42
C ILE A 115 -2.49 -35.18 35.04
N SER A 116 -2.31 -36.49 35.10
CA SER A 116 -3.24 -37.37 35.82
C SER A 116 -3.12 -37.10 37.31
N SER A 117 -4.11 -36.40 37.87
CA SER A 117 -4.25 -36.17 39.30
C SER A 117 -4.64 -37.47 40.01
N ALA A 118 -3.66 -38.23 40.49
CA ALA A 118 -3.86 -39.35 41.37
C ALA A 118 -4.03 -38.85 42.82
N PHE A 119 -5.26 -38.48 43.18
CA PHE A 119 -5.71 -38.45 44.56
C PHE A 119 -6.90 -39.38 44.70
N GLU A 120 -6.74 -40.50 45.40
CA GLU A 120 -7.49 -40.74 46.63
C GLU A 120 -6.83 -41.86 47.45
N GLU A 121 -7.00 -41.75 48.76
CA GLU A 121 -6.43 -42.67 49.75
C GLU A 121 -7.30 -43.93 49.89
N GLY A 122 -6.73 -45.03 50.36
CA GLY A 122 -7.51 -46.06 51.05
C GLY A 122 -7.26 -47.51 50.62
N SER A 123 -6.48 -48.21 51.46
CA SER A 123 -6.72 -49.58 51.97
C SER A 123 -5.49 -50.51 51.95
N SER A 124 -4.86 -50.59 53.12
CA SER A 124 -4.40 -51.83 53.77
C SER A 124 -4.18 -53.08 52.90
N VAL A 125 -2.90 -53.47 52.70
CA VAL A 125 -2.47 -54.86 52.96
C VAL A 125 -1.12 -54.85 53.68
N ASP A 126 -1.03 -55.62 54.77
CA ASP A 126 0.19 -55.87 55.55
C ASP A 126 1.13 -56.86 54.82
N ALA A 127 2.44 -56.57 54.82
CA ALA A 127 3.49 -57.52 54.48
C ALA A 127 4.84 -57.12 55.12
N SER A 128 4.88 -57.13 56.45
CA SER A 128 6.08 -57.29 57.30
C SER A 128 7.42 -57.72 56.63
N HIS A 129 8.49 -56.93 56.82
CA HIS A 129 9.87 -57.47 56.95
C HIS A 129 10.87 -56.58 57.70
N GLN A 130 11.65 -57.21 58.58
CA GLN A 130 12.45 -56.63 59.67
C GLN A 130 13.58 -57.64 59.97
N MET A 131 14.88 -57.32 60.08
CA MET A 131 15.59 -56.02 60.09
C MET A 131 16.91 -56.13 59.23
N PRO A 132 18.09 -55.50 59.49
CA PRO A 132 19.14 -55.30 58.46
C PRO A 132 20.48 -56.03 58.75
N GLN A 133 21.54 -55.58 58.04
CA GLN A 133 22.95 -56.02 58.00
C GLN A 133 23.22 -57.12 56.97
#